data_AF-A0A2I0GXC3-F1
#
_entry.id   AF-A0A2I0GXC3-F1
#
_cell.length_a   1.000
_cell.length_b   1.000
_cell.length_c   1.000
_cell.angle_alpha   90.00
_cell.angle_beta   90.00
_cell.angle_gamma   90.00
#
_symmetry.space_group_name_H-M   'P 1'
#
loop_
_entity.id
_entity.type
_entity.pdbx_description
1 polymer ?
#
loop_
_entity_poly.entity_id
_entity_poly.type
_entity_poly.pdbx_seq_one_letter_code
_entity_poly.pdbx_strand_id
1 'polypeptide(L)'
;MDSVTNLELELEKEEENLFYEDESDQQPPSDIIAYNELRSCADLYRMYDKGILDITPDFQRNSVWSPPAQTRFIDSLIKQLPIPSMCFSLDFKTQKWQVIDGLQRMTAIIRFLEDKTWRLSDLDDIDKKLAGKKVSHFKDETSIDHILYQRLENLTLPVTVLRCDHSKKSHMEYLFTIFHRLNTGGTKLNNQEIRNCIFSGNFNTLLKDLNEDIHWRSINRLKDKDDSRFKNVEMILRHFAFNDNLSTYKGILSKFLNEYMRINRDPSDAFLNSKRINFTRTVKLIDTKILDEGERIGVSILEALLAGISQNIDELEELSEEDLKVRFRKLREHSSLATEYLNDGVAKKEKVKARISASIQIFS
;
A
#
# COMPACT_ATOMS: atom_id res chain seq x y z
N MET A 1 7.91 -33.87 -15.14
CA MET A 1 7.44 -32.67 -14.41
C MET A 1 5.93 -32.68 -14.59
N ASP A 2 5.23 -33.04 -13.53
CA ASP A 2 3.83 -33.47 -13.58
C ASP A 2 2.89 -32.28 -13.82
N SER A 3 1.75 -32.54 -14.48
CA SER A 3 0.77 -31.52 -14.84
C SER A 3 0.24 -30.73 -13.63
N VAL A 4 0.17 -31.35 -12.45
CA VAL A 4 -0.30 -30.72 -11.21
C VAL A 4 0.65 -29.63 -10.74
N THR A 5 1.97 -29.89 -10.77
CA THR A 5 2.99 -28.88 -10.38
C THR A 5 2.96 -27.66 -11.30
N ASN A 6 2.60 -27.84 -12.58
CA ASN A 6 2.45 -26.70 -13.49
C ASN A 6 1.22 -25.84 -13.15
N LEU A 7 0.09 -26.47 -12.81
CA LEU A 7 -1.14 -25.73 -12.44
C LEU A 7 -0.94 -24.95 -11.13
N GLU A 8 -0.23 -25.51 -10.14
CA GLU A 8 0.08 -24.79 -8.91
C GLU A 8 0.94 -23.54 -9.16
N LEU A 9 1.93 -23.64 -10.05
CA LEU A 9 2.75 -22.50 -10.45
C LEU A 9 1.98 -21.45 -11.26
N GLU A 10 1.01 -21.87 -12.07
CA GLU A 10 0.10 -20.97 -12.78
C GLU A 10 -0.79 -20.19 -11.81
N LEU A 11 -1.35 -20.87 -10.81
CA LEU A 11 -2.13 -20.25 -9.75
C LEU A 11 -1.33 -19.24 -8.93
N GLU A 12 -0.11 -19.59 -8.52
CA GLU A 12 0.76 -18.66 -7.79
C GLU A 12 1.05 -17.39 -8.60
N LYS A 13 1.28 -17.53 -9.91
CA LYS A 13 1.48 -16.39 -10.82
C LYS A 13 0.21 -15.57 -11.01
N GLU A 14 -0.96 -16.22 -11.11
CA GLU A 14 -2.23 -15.53 -11.22
C GLU A 14 -2.51 -14.70 -9.96
N GLU A 15 -2.34 -15.28 -8.77
CA GLU A 15 -2.44 -14.55 -7.49
C GLU A 15 -1.45 -13.38 -7.43
N GLU A 16 -0.21 -13.57 -7.88
CA GLU A 16 0.78 -12.48 -7.94
C GLU A 16 0.34 -11.36 -8.88
N ASN A 17 -0.23 -11.69 -10.04
CA ASN A 17 -0.71 -10.70 -11.01
C ASN A 17 -1.85 -9.85 -10.45
N LEU A 18 -2.75 -10.40 -9.62
CA LEU A 18 -3.85 -9.66 -9.00
C LEU A 18 -3.38 -8.47 -8.15
N PHE A 19 -2.19 -8.55 -7.56
CA PHE A 19 -1.61 -7.42 -6.81
C PHE A 19 -1.22 -6.25 -7.72
N TYR A 20 -1.05 -6.45 -9.02
CA TYR A 20 -0.57 -5.43 -9.97
C TYR A 20 -1.55 -5.13 -11.10
N GLU A 21 -2.63 -5.90 -11.21
CA GLU A 21 -3.62 -5.78 -12.26
C GLU A 21 -4.45 -4.50 -12.09
N ASP A 22 -4.53 -3.73 -13.17
CA ASP A 22 -5.41 -2.58 -13.27
C ASP A 22 -6.54 -2.89 -14.25
N GLU A 23 -7.71 -3.24 -13.71
CA GLU A 23 -8.94 -3.45 -14.48
C GLU A 23 -9.80 -2.16 -14.56
N SER A 24 -9.20 -1.00 -14.31
CA SER A 24 -9.87 0.30 -14.35
C SER A 24 -9.71 0.98 -15.71
N ASP A 25 -10.62 0.67 -16.65
CA ASP A 25 -10.82 1.50 -17.84
C ASP A 25 -11.74 2.69 -17.50
N GLN A 26 -11.26 3.57 -16.61
CA GLN A 26 -12.01 4.73 -16.16
C GLN A 26 -11.78 5.91 -17.10
N GLN A 27 -12.86 6.38 -17.71
CA GLN A 27 -12.84 7.67 -18.39
C GLN A 27 -12.69 8.78 -17.34
N PRO A 28 -11.96 9.87 -17.66
CA PRO A 28 -11.86 11.00 -16.76
C PRO A 28 -13.26 11.54 -16.41
N PRO A 29 -13.63 11.63 -15.13
CA PRO A 29 -14.80 12.38 -14.70
C PRO A 29 -14.72 13.80 -15.26
N SER A 30 -15.83 14.31 -15.81
CA SER A 30 -15.88 15.61 -16.49
C SER A 30 -15.59 16.80 -15.58
N ASP A 31 -15.67 16.60 -14.26
CA ASP A 31 -15.43 17.58 -13.22
C ASP A 31 -14.09 17.37 -12.47
N ILE A 32 -13.21 16.50 -12.97
CA ILE A 32 -11.78 16.55 -12.63
C ILE A 32 -11.09 17.53 -13.56
N ILE A 33 -10.41 18.51 -12.96
CA ILE A 33 -9.69 19.55 -13.70
C ILE A 33 -8.19 19.34 -13.48
N ALA A 34 -7.47 19.03 -14.55
CA ALA A 34 -6.01 19.02 -14.56
C ALA A 34 -5.49 20.39 -15.00
N TYR A 35 -4.54 20.95 -14.25
CA TYR A 35 -3.84 22.18 -14.63
C TYR A 35 -2.38 22.12 -14.21
N ASN A 36 -1.56 22.98 -14.80
CA ASN A 36 -0.15 23.10 -14.44
C ASN A 36 0.07 24.43 -13.71
N GLU A 37 0.95 24.41 -12.73
CA GLU A 37 1.43 25.61 -12.06
C GLU A 37 2.91 25.45 -11.67
N LEU A 38 3.53 26.56 -11.26
CA LEU A 38 4.89 26.58 -10.73
C LEU A 38 4.83 26.74 -9.21
N ARG A 39 5.59 25.91 -8.48
CA ARG A 39 5.71 25.99 -7.02
C ARG A 39 7.18 26.00 -6.63
N SER A 40 7.57 26.92 -5.73
CA SER A 40 8.92 26.91 -5.19
C SER A 40 9.13 25.73 -4.24
N CYS A 41 10.37 25.27 -4.10
CA CYS A 41 10.70 24.25 -3.11
C CYS A 41 10.33 24.72 -1.68
N ALA A 42 10.49 26.01 -1.38
CA ALA A 42 10.02 26.62 -0.13
C ALA A 42 8.51 26.47 0.07
N ASP A 43 7.71 26.73 -0.97
CA ASP A 43 6.24 26.64 -0.87
C ASP A 43 5.78 25.19 -0.72
N LEU A 44 6.39 24.26 -1.45
CA LEU A 44 6.16 22.83 -1.32
C LEU A 44 6.49 22.33 0.10
N TYR A 45 7.63 22.75 0.66
CA TYR A 45 8.00 22.43 2.04
C TYR A 45 7.03 23.07 3.04
N ARG A 46 6.67 24.34 2.87
CA ARG A 46 5.68 25.04 3.71
C ARG A 46 4.32 24.32 3.69
N MET A 47 3.89 23.80 2.55
CA MET A 47 2.66 23.02 2.44
C MET A 47 2.77 21.71 3.21
N TYR A 48 3.90 21.02 3.14
CA TYR A 48 4.16 19.82 3.94
C TYR A 48 4.18 20.12 5.45
N ASP A 49 4.96 21.12 5.88
CA ASP A 49 5.11 21.53 7.28
C ASP A 49 3.78 21.93 7.92
N LYS A 50 2.90 22.61 7.16
CA LYS A 50 1.54 22.94 7.61
C LYS A 50 0.54 21.78 7.52
N GLY A 51 0.98 20.59 7.12
CA GLY A 51 0.13 19.41 6.90
C GLY A 51 -0.89 19.60 5.77
N ILE A 52 -0.70 20.56 4.87
CA ILE A 52 -1.54 20.78 3.68
C ILE A 52 -1.22 19.71 2.63
N LEU A 53 0.07 19.42 2.44
CA LEU A 53 0.57 18.39 1.54
C LEU A 53 0.84 17.10 2.32
N ASP A 54 0.08 16.06 2.03
CA ASP A 54 0.30 14.72 2.52
C ASP A 54 1.29 13.99 1.60
N ILE A 55 2.42 13.59 2.17
CA ILE A 55 3.47 12.80 1.51
C ILE A 55 3.55 11.37 2.04
N THR A 56 2.48 10.86 2.69
CA THR A 56 2.43 9.66 3.57
C THR A 56 3.67 8.75 3.44
N PRO A 57 4.69 8.90 4.29
CA PRO A 57 6.00 8.28 4.07
C PRO A 57 6.00 6.75 4.08
N ASP A 58 4.99 6.14 4.71
CA ASP A 58 5.03 4.72 5.07
C ASP A 58 4.90 3.75 3.91
N PHE A 59 4.37 4.15 2.75
CA PHE A 59 4.05 3.22 1.66
C PHE A 59 5.23 2.88 0.74
N GLN A 60 6.42 3.47 0.96
CA GLN A 60 7.63 3.19 0.17
C GLN A 60 8.87 2.93 1.03
N ARG A 61 8.75 2.30 2.22
CA ARG A 61 9.92 1.96 3.07
C ARG A 61 11.04 1.23 2.32
N ASN A 62 10.71 0.48 1.26
CA ASN A 62 11.67 -0.28 0.45
C ASN A 62 12.06 0.36 -0.89
N SER A 63 11.54 1.55 -1.22
CA SER A 63 11.81 2.25 -2.50
C SER A 63 12.19 3.72 -2.28
N VAL A 64 12.78 4.03 -1.12
CA VAL A 64 13.37 5.36 -0.90
C VAL A 64 14.65 5.46 -1.71
N TRP A 65 14.84 6.57 -2.43
CA TRP A 65 16.11 6.87 -3.08
C TRP A 65 17.25 6.71 -2.08
N SER A 66 18.31 6.02 -2.50
CA SER A 66 19.52 5.89 -1.69
C SER A 66 20.11 7.27 -1.37
N PRO A 67 20.87 7.43 -0.28
CA PRO A 67 21.49 8.72 0.04
C PRO A 67 22.28 9.35 -1.12
N PRO A 68 23.02 8.58 -1.95
CA PRO A 68 23.64 9.10 -3.17
C PRO A 68 22.64 9.63 -4.20
N ALA A 69 21.52 8.91 -4.44
CA ALA A 69 20.49 9.35 -5.39
C ALA A 69 19.80 10.65 -4.93
N GLN A 70 19.47 10.75 -3.63
CA GLN A 70 18.94 12.00 -3.06
C GLN A 70 19.95 13.16 -3.23
N THR A 71 21.24 12.90 -2.98
CA THR A 71 22.30 13.92 -3.12
C THR A 71 22.42 14.42 -4.57
N ARG A 72 22.43 13.52 -5.56
CA ARG A 72 22.45 13.89 -6.99
C ARG A 72 21.24 14.72 -7.40
N PHE A 73 20.07 14.42 -6.85
CA PHE A 73 18.88 15.20 -7.11
C PHE A 73 19.00 16.62 -6.54
N ILE A 74 19.48 16.79 -5.31
CA ILE A 74 19.76 18.12 -4.73
C ILE A 74 20.76 18.91 -5.56
N ASP A 75 21.85 18.26 -5.99
CA ASP A 75 22.83 18.86 -6.89
C ASP A 75 22.19 19.31 -8.22
N SER A 76 21.28 18.49 -8.79
CA SER A 76 20.55 18.83 -10.01
C SER A 76 19.64 20.05 -9.84
N LEU A 77 18.95 20.16 -8.70
CA LEU A 77 18.13 21.33 -8.36
C LEU A 77 18.99 22.59 -8.23
N ILE A 78 20.12 22.51 -7.52
CA ILE A 78 21.02 23.66 -7.32
C ILE A 78 21.66 24.12 -8.64
N LYS A 79 21.92 23.19 -9.57
CA LYS A 79 22.36 23.45 -10.94
C LYS A 79 21.24 23.91 -11.87
N GLN A 80 19.99 23.92 -11.41
CA GLN A 80 18.79 24.27 -12.20
C GLN A 80 18.63 23.40 -13.46
N LEU A 81 18.96 22.11 -13.36
CA LEU A 81 18.75 21.18 -14.45
C LEU A 81 17.24 20.94 -14.66
N PRO A 82 16.80 20.63 -15.89
CA PRO A 82 15.41 20.24 -16.14
C PRO A 82 15.02 19.01 -15.32
N ILE A 83 14.01 19.15 -14.46
CA ILE A 83 13.42 18.05 -13.69
C ILE A 83 12.05 17.71 -14.28
N PRO A 84 11.67 16.43 -14.39
CA PRO A 84 10.31 16.07 -14.78
C PRO A 84 9.25 16.75 -13.89
N SER A 85 8.04 16.98 -14.42
CA SER A 85 6.92 17.50 -13.62
C SER A 85 6.60 16.55 -12.47
N MET A 86 6.12 17.08 -11.35
CA MET A 86 5.53 16.30 -10.26
C MET A 86 4.01 16.37 -10.36
N CYS A 87 3.31 15.32 -9.95
CA CYS A 87 1.85 15.25 -10.03
C CYS A 87 1.24 15.18 -8.63
N PHE A 88 0.23 16.00 -8.39
CA PHE A 88 -0.49 16.07 -7.12
C PHE A 88 -2.00 15.97 -7.35
N SER A 89 -2.74 15.37 -6.42
CA SER A 89 -4.17 15.62 -6.31
C SER A 89 -4.43 16.74 -5.32
N LEU A 90 -5.47 17.53 -5.61
CA LEU A 90 -6.01 18.54 -4.73
C LEU A 90 -7.48 18.22 -4.48
N ASP A 91 -7.80 17.86 -3.24
CA ASP A 91 -9.19 17.80 -2.80
C ASP A 91 -9.70 19.22 -2.59
N PHE A 92 -10.54 19.73 -3.50
CA PHE A 92 -11.01 21.10 -3.40
C PHE A 92 -11.96 21.33 -2.22
N LYS A 93 -12.50 20.26 -1.59
CA LYS A 93 -13.36 20.36 -0.41
C LYS A 93 -12.55 20.62 0.85
N THR A 94 -11.44 19.92 1.02
CA THR A 94 -10.60 19.99 2.23
C THR A 94 -9.35 20.84 2.04
N GLN A 95 -9.04 21.24 0.80
CA GLN A 95 -7.79 21.91 0.39
C GLN A 95 -6.54 21.09 0.69
N LYS A 96 -6.69 19.77 0.90
CA LYS A 96 -5.57 18.85 1.11
C LYS A 96 -4.98 18.44 -0.23
N TRP A 97 -3.65 18.40 -0.25
CA TRP A 97 -2.85 17.97 -1.37
C TRP A 97 -2.28 16.60 -1.10
N GLN A 98 -2.13 15.79 -2.13
CA GLN A 98 -1.50 14.50 -2.03
C GLN A 98 -0.58 14.25 -3.22
N VAL A 99 0.60 13.68 -2.95
CA VAL A 99 1.56 13.33 -4.01
C VAL A 99 1.05 12.11 -4.80
N ILE A 100 0.94 12.25 -6.11
CA ILE A 100 0.61 11.18 -7.07
C ILE A 100 1.88 10.63 -7.73
N ASP A 101 2.74 11.53 -8.17
CA ASP A 101 4.06 11.25 -8.72
C ASP A 101 5.07 12.27 -8.19
N GLY A 102 6.30 11.80 -7.96
CA GLY A 102 7.40 12.63 -7.45
C GLY A 102 7.66 12.51 -5.96
N LEU A 103 7.17 11.46 -5.28
CA LEU A 103 7.41 11.25 -3.85
C LEU A 103 8.89 11.33 -3.49
N GLN A 104 9.76 10.63 -4.21
CA GLN A 104 11.20 10.62 -3.92
C GLN A 104 11.86 12.01 -4.08
N ARG A 105 11.38 12.79 -5.07
CA ARG A 105 11.79 14.18 -5.29
C ARG A 105 11.34 15.06 -4.13
N MET A 106 10.08 14.94 -3.73
CA MET A 106 9.51 15.66 -2.58
C MET A 106 10.22 15.33 -1.27
N THR A 107 10.47 14.04 -0.99
CA THR A 107 11.19 13.58 0.19
C THR A 107 12.61 14.16 0.26
N ALA A 108 13.34 14.18 -0.86
CA ALA A 108 14.67 14.78 -0.91
C ALA A 108 14.64 16.31 -0.66
N ILE A 109 13.68 17.03 -1.25
CA ILE A 109 13.48 18.48 -1.03
C ILE A 109 13.20 18.77 0.44
N ILE A 110 12.25 18.05 1.03
CA ILE A 110 11.84 18.22 2.43
C ILE A 110 13.02 17.93 3.35
N ARG A 111 13.71 16.80 3.14
CA ARG A 111 14.89 16.44 3.94
C ARG A 111 15.99 17.50 3.85
N PHE A 112 16.25 18.07 2.68
CA PHE A 112 17.24 19.13 2.53
C PHE A 112 16.85 20.42 3.29
N LEU A 113 15.57 20.77 3.29
CA LEU A 113 15.10 22.00 3.92
C LEU A 113 14.93 21.89 5.44
N GLU A 114 14.65 20.67 5.94
CA GLU A 114 14.34 20.38 7.33
C GLU A 114 15.53 19.78 8.12
N ASP A 115 16.14 18.70 7.63
CA ASP A 115 17.13 17.90 8.35
C ASP A 115 18.53 18.54 8.27
N LYS A 116 18.82 19.42 9.22
CA LYS A 116 20.13 20.06 9.38
C LYS A 116 21.27 19.05 9.56
N THR A 117 20.97 17.83 10.01
CA THR A 117 21.97 16.80 10.31
C THR A 117 22.35 15.98 9.08
N TRP A 118 21.52 16.02 8.03
CA TRP A 118 21.77 15.28 6.80
C TRP A 118 23.11 15.70 6.19
N ARG A 119 23.99 14.71 6.03
CA ARG A 119 25.24 14.84 5.28
C ARG A 119 25.01 14.37 3.84
N LEU A 120 25.24 15.27 2.89
CA LEU A 120 25.23 14.92 1.47
C LEU A 120 26.35 13.92 1.18
N SER A 121 26.06 12.95 0.31
CA SER A 121 27.05 11.94 -0.08
C SER A 121 28.24 12.61 -0.75
N ASP A 122 29.44 12.11 -0.47
CA ASP A 122 30.66 12.53 -1.17
C ASP A 122 30.73 11.74 -2.48
N LEU A 123 30.43 12.41 -3.60
CA LEU A 123 30.36 11.82 -4.92
C LEU A 123 31.25 12.62 -5.88
N ASP A 124 31.75 11.95 -6.92
CA ASP A 124 32.62 12.59 -7.91
C ASP A 124 31.86 13.36 -8.99
N ASP A 125 30.59 13.05 -9.20
CA ASP A 125 29.74 13.61 -10.26
C ASP A 125 28.86 14.80 -9.80
N ILE A 126 29.05 15.29 -8.57
CA ILE A 126 28.34 16.45 -8.02
C ILE A 126 29.27 17.64 -7.79
N ASP A 127 28.71 18.83 -7.56
CA ASP A 127 29.50 20.01 -7.18
C ASP A 127 30.29 19.74 -5.88
N LYS A 128 31.61 19.97 -5.91
CA LYS A 128 32.49 19.82 -4.73
C LYS A 128 32.13 20.77 -3.58
N LYS A 129 31.34 21.81 -3.84
CA LYS A 129 30.73 22.63 -2.78
C LYS A 129 29.66 21.88 -2.00
N LEU A 130 29.04 20.84 -2.56
CA LEU A 130 28.02 20.01 -1.92
C LEU A 130 28.60 18.75 -1.28
N ALA A 131 29.57 18.13 -1.97
CA ALA A 131 30.14 16.84 -1.61
C ALA A 131 30.56 16.74 -0.13
N GLY A 132 30.02 15.75 0.57
CA GLY A 132 30.36 15.45 1.97
C GLY A 132 29.91 16.48 3.02
N LYS A 133 29.30 17.60 2.64
CA LYS A 133 28.88 18.65 3.58
C LYS A 133 27.55 18.35 4.24
N LYS A 134 27.35 18.89 5.44
CA LYS A 134 26.07 18.82 6.17
C LYS A 134 25.13 19.93 5.70
N VAL A 135 23.83 19.67 5.70
CA VAL A 135 22.80 20.67 5.41
C VAL A 135 22.92 21.91 6.31
N SER A 136 23.30 21.73 7.58
CA SER A 136 23.56 22.85 8.51
C SER A 136 24.54 23.89 7.97
N HIS A 137 25.53 23.49 7.16
CA HIS A 137 26.51 24.40 6.53
C HIS A 137 25.87 25.34 5.51
N PHE A 138 24.87 24.88 4.77
CA PHE A 138 24.17 25.69 3.78
C PHE A 138 23.06 26.54 4.42
N LYS A 139 22.47 26.07 5.51
CA LYS A 139 21.41 26.80 6.22
C LYS A 139 21.94 27.93 7.12
N ASP A 140 23.22 27.91 7.46
CA ASP A 140 23.89 28.99 8.18
C ASP A 140 24.06 30.22 7.28
N GLU A 141 23.38 31.33 7.61
CA GLU A 141 23.43 32.59 6.84
C GLU A 141 24.83 33.21 6.76
N THR A 142 25.74 32.84 7.68
CA THR A 142 27.13 33.31 7.67
C THR A 142 28.04 32.50 6.73
N SER A 143 27.55 31.36 6.24
CA SER A 143 28.28 30.50 5.30
C SER A 143 28.33 31.11 3.91
N ILE A 144 29.51 31.08 3.28
CA ILE A 144 29.67 31.49 1.88
C ILE A 144 28.83 30.64 0.91
N ASP A 145 28.50 29.41 1.30
CA ASP A 145 27.67 28.51 0.49
C ASP A 145 26.17 28.64 0.79
N HIS A 146 25.76 29.58 1.66
CA HIS A 146 24.34 29.83 1.96
C HIS A 146 23.51 30.13 0.72
N ILE A 147 24.12 30.77 -0.28
CA ILE A 147 23.50 31.03 -1.58
C ILE A 147 22.98 29.75 -2.27
N LEU A 148 23.60 28.59 -2.02
CA LEU A 148 23.13 27.31 -2.57
C LEU A 148 21.82 26.84 -1.92
N TYR A 149 21.66 27.09 -0.61
CA TYR A 149 20.39 26.85 0.08
C TYR A 149 19.29 27.75 -0.47
N GLN A 150 19.57 29.05 -0.60
CA GLN A 150 18.63 30.03 -1.16
C GLN A 150 18.25 29.72 -2.61
N ARG A 151 19.20 29.22 -3.43
CA ARG A 151 18.90 28.77 -4.80
C ARG A 151 17.88 27.65 -4.81
N LEU A 152 18.06 26.63 -3.96
CA LEU A 152 17.12 25.51 -3.90
C LEU A 152 15.77 25.97 -3.36
N GLU A 153 15.76 26.75 -2.26
CA GLU A 153 14.54 27.27 -1.64
C GLU A 153 13.67 28.05 -2.65
N ASN A 154 14.30 28.91 -3.44
CA ASN A 154 13.61 29.76 -4.43
C ASN A 154 13.39 29.08 -5.78
N LEU A 155 13.94 27.88 -6.03
CA LEU A 155 13.74 27.16 -7.28
C LEU A 155 12.28 26.77 -7.43
N THR A 156 11.65 27.23 -8.52
CA THR A 156 10.29 26.86 -8.90
C THR A 156 10.29 25.62 -9.77
N LEU A 157 9.49 24.63 -9.39
CA LEU A 157 9.30 23.38 -10.12
C LEU A 157 7.93 23.39 -10.83
N PRO A 158 7.85 22.85 -12.05
CA PRO A 158 6.57 22.57 -12.69
C PRO A 158 5.85 21.45 -11.94
N VAL A 159 4.59 21.71 -11.61
CA VAL A 159 3.70 20.73 -11.00
C VAL A 159 2.40 20.64 -11.79
N THR A 160 1.91 19.42 -11.94
CA THR A 160 0.58 19.12 -12.49
C THR A 160 -0.35 18.81 -11.33
N VAL A 161 -1.50 19.46 -11.30
CA VAL A 161 -2.47 19.37 -10.21
C VAL A 161 -3.79 18.83 -10.74
N LEU A 162 -4.27 17.76 -10.11
CA LEU A 162 -5.56 17.14 -10.37
C LEU A 162 -6.55 17.62 -9.31
N ARG A 163 -7.32 18.64 -9.64
CA ARG A 163 -8.40 19.11 -8.77
C ARG A 163 -9.56 18.13 -8.82
N CYS A 164 -9.90 17.55 -7.68
CA CYS A 164 -10.93 16.52 -7.55
C CYS A 164 -11.68 16.63 -6.21
N ASP A 165 -12.74 15.84 -6.06
CA ASP A 165 -13.52 15.72 -4.82
C ASP A 165 -13.29 14.32 -4.24
N HIS A 166 -12.54 14.22 -3.14
CA HIS A 166 -12.19 12.92 -2.56
C HIS A 166 -13.41 12.18 -1.97
N SER A 167 -14.55 12.85 -1.78
CA SER A 167 -15.80 12.19 -1.35
C SER A 167 -16.47 11.39 -2.47
N LYS A 168 -16.15 11.67 -3.74
CA LYS A 168 -16.76 11.03 -4.90
C LYS A 168 -16.01 9.77 -5.29
N LYS A 169 -16.74 8.64 -5.34
CA LYS A 169 -16.21 7.34 -5.78
C LYS A 169 -15.52 7.42 -7.14
N SER A 170 -16.15 8.03 -8.14
CA SER A 170 -15.60 8.13 -9.50
C SER A 170 -14.28 8.91 -9.55
N HIS A 171 -14.10 9.91 -8.68
CA HIS A 171 -12.84 10.65 -8.62
C HIS A 171 -11.73 9.80 -8.02
N MET A 172 -12.02 9.10 -6.93
CA MET A 172 -11.03 8.22 -6.27
C MET A 172 -10.64 7.03 -7.16
N GLU A 173 -11.59 6.46 -7.88
CA GLU A 173 -11.32 5.42 -8.88
C GLU A 173 -10.41 5.95 -10.00
N TYR A 174 -10.66 7.16 -10.51
CA TYR A 174 -9.83 7.76 -11.56
C TYR A 174 -8.43 8.15 -11.05
N LEU A 175 -8.31 8.68 -9.82
CA LEU A 175 -7.01 8.91 -9.19
C LEU A 175 -6.21 7.61 -9.10
N PHE A 176 -6.85 6.50 -8.72
CA PHE A 176 -6.22 5.18 -8.68
C PHE A 176 -5.64 4.78 -10.05
N THR A 177 -6.42 4.95 -11.13
CA THR A 177 -5.96 4.73 -12.51
C THR A 177 -4.76 5.60 -12.86
N ILE A 178 -4.77 6.89 -12.49
CA ILE A 178 -3.65 7.81 -12.76
C ILE A 178 -2.39 7.37 -12.01
N PHE A 179 -2.51 7.02 -10.73
CA PHE A 179 -1.38 6.49 -9.95
C PHE A 179 -0.76 5.28 -10.62
N HIS A 180 -1.59 4.32 -11.04
CA HIS A 180 -1.12 3.11 -11.70
C HIS A 180 -0.36 3.45 -12.99
N ARG A 181 -0.95 4.30 -13.85
CA ARG A 181 -0.36 4.71 -15.14
C ARG A 181 0.94 5.50 -15.00
N LEU A 182 1.00 6.47 -14.08
CA LEU A 182 2.21 7.29 -13.89
C LEU A 182 3.38 6.48 -13.32
N ASN A 183 3.11 5.46 -12.52
CA ASN A 183 4.14 4.61 -11.91
C ASN A 183 4.56 3.41 -12.79
N THR A 184 4.13 3.34 -14.06
CA THR A 184 4.51 2.24 -14.97
C THR A 184 5.93 2.33 -15.52
N GLY A 185 6.52 3.53 -15.62
CA GLY A 185 7.86 3.73 -16.19
C GLY A 185 9.03 3.42 -15.24
N GLY A 186 8.76 3.31 -13.94
CA GLY A 186 9.73 2.98 -12.89
C GLY A 186 9.43 1.64 -12.22
N THR A 187 9.77 1.50 -10.93
CA THR A 187 9.34 0.34 -10.14
C THR A 187 7.82 0.36 -9.99
N LYS A 188 7.13 -0.53 -10.71
CA LYS A 188 5.66 -0.63 -10.69
C LYS A 188 5.17 -0.79 -9.25
N LEU A 189 4.29 0.12 -8.83
CA LEU A 189 3.59 0.00 -7.57
C LEU A 189 2.51 -1.08 -7.68
N ASN A 190 2.33 -1.84 -6.61
CA ASN A 190 1.19 -2.73 -6.48
C ASN A 190 -0.04 -1.97 -5.99
N ASN A 191 -1.18 -2.64 -6.07
CA ASN A 191 -2.49 -2.09 -5.76
C ASN A 191 -2.62 -1.65 -4.30
N GLN A 192 -1.97 -2.34 -3.36
CA GLN A 192 -1.97 -1.97 -1.95
C GLN A 192 -1.08 -0.77 -1.64
N GLU A 193 0.07 -0.62 -2.29
CA GLU A 193 0.91 0.57 -2.20
C GLU A 193 0.13 1.81 -2.66
N ILE A 194 -0.61 1.71 -3.77
CA ILE A 194 -1.47 2.80 -4.26
C ILE A 194 -2.62 3.10 -3.27
N ARG A 195 -3.25 2.07 -2.70
CA ARG A 195 -4.31 2.26 -1.66
C ARG A 195 -3.78 2.97 -0.45
N ASN A 196 -2.56 2.62 -0.01
CA ASN A 196 -1.95 3.22 1.16
C ASN A 196 -1.78 4.74 1.01
N CYS A 197 -1.59 5.22 -0.23
CA CYS A 197 -1.65 6.63 -0.57
C CYS A 197 -3.11 7.09 -0.56
N ILE A 198 -3.89 6.69 -1.58
CA ILE A 198 -5.16 7.33 -1.95
C ILE A 198 -6.20 7.25 -0.83
N PHE A 199 -6.17 6.17 -0.05
CA PHE A 199 -7.08 5.91 1.06
C PHE A 199 -6.36 5.96 2.40
N SER A 200 -5.35 6.86 2.54
CA SER A 200 -4.71 7.14 3.82
C SER A 200 -5.75 7.54 4.88
N GLY A 201 -5.64 6.99 6.09
CA GLY A 201 -6.63 7.17 7.15
C GLY A 201 -6.46 6.15 8.28
N ASN A 202 -7.35 6.22 9.26
CA ASN A 202 -7.27 5.40 10.47
C ASN A 202 -7.40 3.89 10.18
N PHE A 203 -8.23 3.50 9.21
CA PHE A 203 -8.37 2.09 8.85
C PHE A 203 -7.13 1.55 8.15
N ASN A 204 -6.53 2.34 7.25
CA ASN A 204 -5.26 1.97 6.63
C ASN A 204 -4.14 1.78 7.67
N THR A 205 -4.14 2.62 8.71
CA THR A 205 -3.22 2.48 9.85
C THR A 205 -3.47 1.17 10.61
N LEU A 206 -4.73 0.84 10.90
CA LEU A 206 -5.10 -0.44 11.50
C LEU A 206 -4.57 -1.64 10.69
N LEU A 207 -4.73 -1.65 9.36
CA LEU A 207 -4.25 -2.75 8.52
C LEU A 207 -2.73 -2.95 8.65
N LYS A 208 -1.97 -1.86 8.71
CA LYS A 208 -0.52 -1.88 8.92
C LYS A 208 -0.15 -2.36 10.32
N ASP A 209 -0.87 -1.91 11.35
CA ASP A 209 -0.64 -2.36 12.73
C ASP A 209 -0.89 -3.87 12.86
N LEU A 210 -1.98 -4.37 12.26
CA LEU A 210 -2.32 -5.80 12.28
C LEU A 210 -1.28 -6.66 11.55
N ASN A 211 -0.58 -6.09 10.57
CA ASN A 211 0.50 -6.78 9.89
C ASN A 211 1.73 -7.01 10.80
N GLU A 212 1.84 -6.27 11.91
CA GLU A 212 2.88 -6.46 12.91
C GLU A 212 2.48 -7.43 14.04
N ASP A 213 1.27 -8.01 13.99
CA ASP A 213 0.82 -9.04 14.95
C ASP A 213 1.72 -10.29 14.87
N ILE A 214 2.18 -10.78 16.03
CA ILE A 214 3.16 -11.87 16.10
C ILE A 214 2.66 -13.18 15.46
N HIS A 215 1.38 -13.51 15.63
CA HIS A 215 0.79 -14.72 15.08
C HIS A 215 0.57 -14.56 13.58
N TRP A 216 0.15 -13.37 13.13
CA TRP A 216 0.07 -13.07 11.70
C TRP A 216 1.43 -13.18 11.01
N ARG A 217 2.49 -12.63 11.62
CA ARG A 217 3.86 -12.73 11.10
C ARG A 217 4.34 -14.18 11.10
N SER A 218 3.99 -14.99 12.10
CA SER A 218 4.30 -16.43 12.18
C SER A 218 3.66 -17.20 11.03
N ILE A 219 2.34 -17.08 10.84
CA ILE A 219 1.58 -17.73 9.75
C ILE A 219 2.20 -17.44 8.38
N ASN A 220 2.62 -16.19 8.17
CA ASN A 220 3.19 -15.73 6.90
C ASN A 220 4.73 -15.84 6.84
N ARG A 221 5.36 -16.39 7.89
CA ARG A 221 6.81 -16.59 8.01
C ARG A 221 7.65 -15.33 7.79
N LEU A 222 7.12 -14.20 8.24
CA LEU A 222 7.76 -12.90 8.06
C LEU A 222 8.87 -12.71 9.09
N LYS A 223 10.11 -12.72 8.63
CA LYS A 223 11.28 -12.30 9.44
C LYS A 223 11.22 -10.81 9.71
N ASP A 224 11.95 -10.29 10.70
CA ASP A 224 11.94 -8.88 11.14
C ASP A 224 12.22 -7.83 10.04
N LYS A 225 12.63 -8.25 8.83
CA LYS A 225 12.90 -7.37 7.67
C LYS A 225 12.13 -7.76 6.40
N ASP A 226 11.26 -8.76 6.49
CA ASP A 226 10.49 -9.22 5.34
C ASP A 226 9.24 -8.35 5.19
N ASP A 227 9.32 -7.38 4.29
CA ASP A 227 8.17 -6.60 3.84
C ASP A 227 7.90 -7.00 2.40
N SER A 228 6.87 -7.83 2.23
CA SER A 228 6.36 -8.36 0.97
C SER A 228 5.70 -7.27 0.10
N ARG A 229 6.15 -6.02 0.19
CA ARG A 229 5.54 -4.82 -0.41
C ARG A 229 4.06 -4.73 -0.06
N PHE A 230 3.71 -4.88 1.22
CA PHE A 230 2.31 -4.83 1.66
C PHE A 230 1.37 -5.92 1.11
N LYS A 231 1.87 -7.00 0.48
CA LYS A 231 1.02 -8.13 0.07
C LYS A 231 0.22 -8.69 1.25
N ASN A 232 0.86 -8.79 2.42
CA ASN A 232 0.19 -9.28 3.64
C ASN A 232 -0.81 -8.27 4.22
N VAL A 233 -0.57 -6.97 4.06
CA VAL A 233 -1.56 -5.94 4.40
C VAL A 233 -2.79 -6.06 3.50
N GLU A 234 -2.60 -6.33 2.21
CA GLU A 234 -3.73 -6.60 1.31
C GLU A 234 -4.49 -7.87 1.71
N MET A 235 -3.81 -8.92 2.20
CA MET A 235 -4.49 -10.12 2.71
C MET A 235 -5.40 -9.83 3.91
N ILE A 236 -4.95 -8.97 4.83
CA ILE A 236 -5.79 -8.49 5.95
C ILE A 236 -6.99 -7.69 5.40
N LEU A 237 -6.77 -6.84 4.40
CA LEU A 237 -7.83 -6.09 3.74
C LEU A 237 -8.84 -7.00 3.02
N ARG A 238 -8.38 -8.02 2.29
CA ARG A 238 -9.22 -9.04 1.63
C ARG A 238 -10.11 -9.73 2.67
N HIS A 239 -9.52 -10.16 3.78
CA HIS A 239 -10.25 -10.78 4.88
C HIS A 239 -11.42 -9.91 5.37
N PHE A 240 -11.16 -8.65 5.72
CA PHE A 240 -12.21 -7.75 6.21
C PHE A 240 -13.27 -7.44 5.14
N ALA A 241 -12.83 -7.17 3.90
CA ALA A 241 -13.72 -6.85 2.81
C ALA A 241 -14.65 -8.02 2.47
N PHE A 242 -14.14 -9.25 2.42
CA PHE A 242 -14.96 -10.42 2.17
C PHE A 242 -15.89 -10.74 3.33
N ASN A 243 -15.43 -10.69 4.57
CA ASN A 243 -16.30 -10.94 5.72
C ASN A 243 -17.50 -10.00 5.79
N ASP A 244 -17.29 -8.72 5.49
CA ASP A 244 -18.38 -7.74 5.59
C ASP A 244 -19.26 -7.72 4.33
N ASN A 245 -18.65 -7.86 3.15
CA ASN A 245 -19.27 -7.45 1.89
C ASN A 245 -19.21 -8.52 0.79
N LEU A 246 -18.99 -9.81 1.11
CA LEU A 246 -18.93 -10.91 0.13
C LEU A 246 -20.11 -10.91 -0.86
N SER A 247 -21.31 -10.59 -0.38
CA SER A 247 -22.53 -10.55 -1.20
C SER A 247 -22.39 -9.61 -2.40
N THR A 248 -21.69 -8.48 -2.21
CA THR A 248 -21.50 -7.41 -3.20
C THR A 248 -20.30 -7.65 -4.14
N TYR A 249 -19.50 -8.69 -3.90
CA TYR A 249 -18.34 -9.00 -4.75
C TYR A 249 -18.76 -9.34 -6.19
N LYS A 250 -18.11 -8.70 -7.17
CA LYS A 250 -18.43 -8.79 -8.61
C LYS A 250 -17.33 -9.45 -9.46
N GLY A 251 -16.26 -9.97 -8.84
CA GLY A 251 -15.15 -10.60 -9.55
C GLY A 251 -13.97 -9.69 -9.86
N ILE A 252 -14.11 -8.37 -9.62
CA ILE A 252 -13.02 -7.40 -9.79
C ILE A 252 -12.46 -7.07 -8.40
N LEU A 253 -11.40 -7.77 -8.01
CA LEU A 253 -10.80 -7.66 -6.68
C LEU A 253 -10.33 -6.24 -6.38
N SER A 254 -9.64 -5.61 -7.34
CA SER A 254 -9.09 -4.27 -7.15
C SER A 254 -10.19 -3.24 -6.82
N LYS A 255 -11.27 -3.18 -7.60
CA LYS A 255 -12.41 -2.28 -7.33
C LYS A 255 -13.12 -2.61 -6.01
N PHE A 256 -13.22 -3.89 -5.67
CA PHE A 256 -13.85 -4.32 -4.43
C PHE A 256 -13.08 -3.81 -3.19
N LEU A 257 -11.75 -4.00 -3.16
CA LEU A 257 -10.92 -3.55 -2.06
C LEU A 257 -10.80 -2.01 -2.02
N ASN A 258 -10.74 -1.35 -3.18
CA ASN A 258 -10.75 0.12 -3.26
C ASN A 258 -12.01 0.71 -2.63
N GLU A 259 -13.18 0.13 -2.93
CA GLU A 259 -14.44 0.62 -2.36
C GLU A 259 -14.51 0.39 -0.85
N TYR A 260 -14.01 -0.75 -0.37
CA TYR A 260 -13.96 -1.04 1.06
C TYR A 260 -13.05 -0.04 1.81
N MET A 261 -11.88 0.27 1.26
CA MET A 261 -10.97 1.30 1.80
C MET A 261 -11.60 2.69 1.76
N ARG A 262 -12.31 3.05 0.67
CA ARG A 262 -12.95 4.36 0.52
C ARG A 262 -14.05 4.58 1.54
N ILE A 263 -14.92 3.58 1.74
CA ILE A 263 -16.04 3.66 2.69
C ILE A 263 -15.52 3.71 4.13
N ASN A 264 -14.50 2.89 4.43
CA ASN A 264 -13.95 2.78 5.78
C ASN A 264 -12.66 3.59 5.93
N ARG A 265 -12.51 4.76 5.31
CA ARG A 265 -11.26 5.54 5.40
C ARG A 265 -10.93 5.92 6.85
N ASP A 266 -11.90 6.54 7.52
CA ASP A 266 -11.81 7.01 8.89
C ASP A 266 -13.06 6.56 9.70
N PRO A 267 -13.18 5.26 10.00
CA PRO A 267 -14.32 4.73 10.74
C PRO A 267 -14.19 5.06 12.25
N SER A 268 -15.22 4.72 13.04
CA SER A 268 -15.20 4.94 14.49
C SER A 268 -14.19 4.04 15.21
N ASP A 269 -13.69 4.49 16.36
CA ASP A 269 -12.78 3.69 17.20
C ASP A 269 -13.40 2.35 17.62
N ALA A 270 -14.72 2.31 17.84
CA ALA A 270 -15.44 1.09 18.15
C ALA A 270 -15.37 0.06 16.99
N PHE A 271 -15.48 0.53 15.75
CA PHE A 271 -15.31 -0.31 14.56
C PHE A 271 -13.86 -0.80 14.43
N LEU A 272 -12.88 0.07 14.62
CA LEU A 272 -11.45 -0.32 14.56
C LEU A 272 -11.11 -1.36 15.62
N ASN A 273 -11.59 -1.16 16.85
CA ASN A 273 -11.35 -2.08 17.96
C ASN A 273 -12.03 -3.43 17.75
N SER A 274 -13.26 -3.47 17.24
CA SER A 274 -13.94 -4.75 16.96
C SER A 274 -13.20 -5.56 15.90
N LYS A 275 -12.74 -4.90 14.82
CA LYS A 275 -11.91 -5.52 13.77
C LYS A 275 -10.59 -6.05 14.31
N ARG A 276 -9.90 -5.26 15.15
CA ARG A 276 -8.64 -5.65 15.79
C ARG A 276 -8.81 -6.90 16.65
N ILE A 277 -9.80 -6.90 17.56
CA ILE A 277 -10.04 -8.02 18.47
C ILE A 277 -10.37 -9.29 17.69
N ASN A 278 -11.29 -9.21 16.71
CA ASN A 278 -11.69 -10.37 15.93
C ASN A 278 -10.51 -10.95 15.12
N PHE A 279 -9.71 -10.09 14.48
CA PHE A 279 -8.55 -10.53 13.71
C PHE A 279 -7.47 -11.17 14.59
N THR A 280 -7.08 -10.53 15.70
CA THR A 280 -6.05 -11.05 16.61
C THR A 280 -6.46 -12.39 17.22
N ARG A 281 -7.74 -12.57 17.58
CA ARG A 281 -8.26 -13.89 18.03
C ARG A 281 -8.17 -14.93 16.92
N THR A 282 -8.59 -14.57 15.71
CA THR A 282 -8.57 -15.45 14.53
C THR A 282 -7.16 -15.94 14.21
N VAL A 283 -6.19 -15.04 14.06
CA VAL A 283 -4.81 -15.41 13.69
C VAL A 283 -4.10 -16.16 14.83
N LYS A 284 -4.37 -15.82 16.09
CA LYS A 284 -3.87 -16.59 17.23
C LYS A 284 -4.40 -18.03 17.21
N LEU A 285 -5.69 -18.23 16.95
CA LEU A 285 -6.26 -19.58 16.90
C LEU A 285 -5.67 -20.40 15.75
N ILE A 286 -5.50 -19.78 14.58
CA ILE A 286 -4.86 -20.42 13.41
C ILE A 286 -3.43 -20.85 13.75
N ASP A 287 -2.61 -19.92 14.25
CA ASP A 287 -1.19 -20.14 14.51
C ASP A 287 -0.95 -21.16 15.63
N THR A 288 -1.81 -21.19 16.66
CA THR A 288 -1.58 -22.02 17.85
C THR A 288 -2.29 -23.37 17.85
N LYS A 289 -3.41 -23.52 17.13
CA LYS A 289 -4.21 -24.76 17.15
C LYS A 289 -4.43 -25.42 15.79
N ILE A 290 -4.16 -24.73 14.68
CA ILE A 290 -4.52 -25.25 13.34
C ILE A 290 -3.30 -25.61 12.54
N LEU A 291 -2.33 -24.71 12.48
CA LEU A 291 -1.14 -24.89 11.67
C LEU A 291 -0.04 -25.56 12.47
N ASP A 292 0.67 -26.48 11.81
CA ASP A 292 1.91 -27.00 12.35
C ASP A 292 3.06 -25.99 12.12
N GLU A 293 4.07 -26.03 12.99
CA GLU A 293 5.21 -25.12 12.92
C GLU A 293 5.88 -25.19 11.54
N GLY A 294 5.91 -24.06 10.84
CA GLY A 294 6.52 -24.00 9.52
C GLY A 294 5.71 -24.73 8.43
N GLU A 295 4.40 -24.90 8.57
CA GLU A 295 3.48 -25.30 7.49
C GLU A 295 3.25 -24.15 6.49
N ARG A 296 3.16 -24.44 5.18
CA ARG A 296 2.98 -23.41 4.11
C ARG A 296 1.54 -23.45 3.65
N ILE A 297 0.94 -22.28 3.49
CA ILE A 297 -0.45 -22.14 3.06
C ILE A 297 -0.50 -21.26 1.81
N GLY A 298 -1.24 -21.71 0.81
CA GLY A 298 -1.53 -20.92 -0.38
C GLY A 298 -2.52 -19.78 -0.07
N VAL A 299 -2.44 -18.70 -0.85
CA VAL A 299 -3.25 -17.48 -0.65
C VAL A 299 -4.75 -17.77 -0.53
N SER A 300 -5.29 -18.56 -1.47
CA SER A 300 -6.71 -18.93 -1.48
C SER A 300 -7.15 -19.74 -0.26
N ILE A 301 -6.29 -20.62 0.27
CA ILE A 301 -6.58 -21.41 1.48
C ILE A 301 -6.55 -20.48 2.71
N LEU A 302 -5.52 -19.63 2.82
CA LEU A 302 -5.41 -18.67 3.92
C LEU A 302 -6.60 -17.72 3.96
N GLU A 303 -7.02 -17.20 2.80
CA GLU A 303 -8.20 -16.33 2.69
C GLU A 303 -9.48 -17.01 3.17
N ALA A 304 -9.71 -18.25 2.71
CA ALA A 304 -10.86 -19.05 3.13
C ALA A 304 -10.80 -19.35 4.63
N LEU A 305 -9.63 -19.74 5.15
CA LEU A 305 -9.42 -20.09 6.55
C LEU A 305 -9.71 -18.89 7.47
N LEU A 306 -9.17 -17.71 7.14
CA LEU A 306 -9.42 -16.48 7.88
C LEU A 306 -10.92 -16.17 7.95
N ALA A 307 -11.63 -16.28 6.81
CA ALA A 307 -13.07 -16.00 6.76
C ALA A 307 -13.91 -17.00 7.58
N GLY A 308 -13.64 -18.30 7.45
CA GLY A 308 -14.40 -19.34 8.16
C GLY A 308 -14.21 -19.27 9.68
N ILE A 309 -12.99 -19.03 10.14
CA ILE A 309 -12.69 -18.98 11.57
C ILE A 309 -13.23 -17.70 12.21
N SER A 310 -12.97 -16.54 11.60
CA SER A 310 -13.39 -15.25 12.18
C SER A 310 -14.90 -15.10 12.35
N GLN A 311 -15.71 -15.74 11.50
CA GLN A 311 -17.17 -15.71 11.59
C GLN A 311 -17.72 -16.63 12.68
N ASN A 312 -16.96 -17.64 13.10
CA ASN A 312 -17.36 -18.63 14.11
C ASN A 312 -16.41 -18.63 15.32
N ILE A 313 -15.65 -17.54 15.53
CA ILE A 313 -14.50 -17.52 16.45
C ILE A 313 -14.87 -17.85 17.89
N ASP A 314 -16.04 -17.42 18.35
CA ASP A 314 -16.49 -17.62 19.74
C ASP A 314 -16.71 -19.10 20.06
N GLU A 315 -17.24 -19.89 19.10
CA GLU A 315 -17.46 -21.32 19.28
C GLU A 315 -16.17 -22.13 19.05
N LEU A 316 -15.35 -21.71 18.09
CA LEU A 316 -14.13 -22.42 17.71
C LEU A 316 -13.00 -22.32 18.74
N GLU A 317 -12.94 -21.25 19.54
CA GLU A 317 -11.92 -21.12 20.60
C GLU A 317 -12.03 -22.21 21.66
N GLU A 318 -13.25 -22.71 21.91
CA GLU A 318 -13.56 -23.77 22.88
C GLU A 318 -13.25 -25.18 22.35
N LEU A 319 -13.01 -25.33 21.04
CA LEU A 319 -12.72 -26.64 20.44
C LEU A 319 -11.28 -27.10 20.71
N SER A 320 -11.11 -28.42 20.67
CA SER A 320 -9.80 -29.06 20.77
C SER A 320 -8.97 -28.82 19.50
N GLU A 321 -7.65 -28.92 19.63
CA GLU A 321 -6.73 -28.84 18.49
C GLU A 321 -7.08 -29.89 17.41
N GLU A 322 -7.42 -31.12 17.82
CA GLU A 322 -7.76 -32.20 16.88
C GLU A 322 -9.04 -31.88 16.09
N ASP A 323 -10.08 -31.36 16.74
CA ASP A 323 -11.32 -30.98 16.06
C ASP A 323 -11.07 -29.89 15.00
N LEU A 324 -10.26 -28.90 15.34
CA LEU A 324 -9.89 -27.82 14.43
C LEU A 324 -9.02 -28.31 13.27
N LYS A 325 -8.05 -29.20 13.53
CA LYS A 325 -7.23 -29.83 12.49
C LYS A 325 -8.04 -30.72 11.56
N VAL A 326 -9.05 -31.44 12.07
CA VAL A 326 -10.01 -32.20 11.23
C VAL A 326 -10.78 -31.25 10.30
N ARG A 327 -11.30 -30.13 10.81
CA ARG A 327 -11.99 -29.12 10.00
C ARG A 327 -11.04 -28.50 8.96
N PHE A 328 -9.80 -28.21 9.32
CA PHE A 328 -8.80 -27.69 8.39
C PHE A 328 -8.44 -28.68 7.28
N ARG A 329 -8.27 -29.98 7.59
CA ARG A 329 -8.09 -31.02 6.57
C ARG A 329 -9.27 -31.07 5.60
N LYS A 330 -10.50 -31.03 6.11
CA LYS A 330 -11.72 -30.96 5.29
C LYS A 330 -11.74 -29.72 4.38
N LEU A 331 -11.28 -28.57 4.87
CA LEU A 331 -11.18 -27.36 4.04
C LEU A 331 -10.18 -27.56 2.89
N ARG A 332 -8.99 -28.10 3.17
CA ARG A 332 -7.95 -28.32 2.15
C ARG A 332 -8.38 -29.30 1.06
N GLU A 333 -9.18 -30.29 1.42
CA GLU A 333 -9.71 -31.30 0.50
C GLU A 333 -10.99 -30.85 -0.23
N HIS A 334 -11.53 -29.68 0.13
CA HIS A 334 -12.78 -29.20 -0.46
C HIS A 334 -12.60 -28.82 -1.93
N SER A 335 -13.55 -29.22 -2.78
CA SER A 335 -13.48 -29.06 -4.24
C SER A 335 -13.33 -27.61 -4.70
N SER A 336 -13.83 -26.64 -3.93
CA SER A 336 -13.69 -25.20 -4.22
C SER A 336 -12.27 -24.66 -4.04
N LEU A 337 -11.38 -25.43 -3.41
CA LEU A 337 -9.96 -25.11 -3.21
C LEU A 337 -9.04 -26.03 -4.02
N ALA A 338 -9.60 -26.95 -4.80
CA ALA A 338 -8.83 -27.78 -5.72
C ALA A 338 -8.15 -26.91 -6.79
N THR A 339 -6.89 -27.20 -7.08
CA THR A 339 -6.05 -26.48 -8.04
C THR A 339 -6.73 -26.37 -9.42
N GLU A 340 -7.32 -27.46 -9.90
CA GLU A 340 -8.04 -27.52 -11.18
C GLU A 340 -9.26 -26.60 -11.19
N TYR A 341 -9.97 -26.49 -10.06
CA TYR A 341 -11.11 -25.60 -9.95
C TYR A 341 -10.67 -24.14 -10.00
N LEU A 342 -9.52 -23.80 -9.39
CA LEU A 342 -9.03 -22.43 -9.31
C LEU A 342 -8.34 -21.93 -10.59
N ASN A 343 -7.68 -22.80 -11.37
CA ASN A 343 -6.71 -22.42 -12.44
C ASN A 343 -7.24 -21.51 -13.57
N ASP A 344 -8.55 -21.42 -13.77
CA ASP A 344 -9.16 -20.50 -14.73
C ASP A 344 -9.81 -19.30 -14.00
N GLY A 345 -9.06 -18.48 -13.28
CA GLY A 345 -9.61 -17.27 -12.64
C GLY A 345 -9.84 -17.39 -11.14
N VAL A 346 -8.79 -17.32 -10.32
CA VAL A 346 -8.85 -17.45 -8.84
C VAL A 346 -9.70 -16.34 -8.19
N ALA A 347 -9.76 -15.15 -8.80
CA ALA A 347 -10.56 -14.03 -8.35
C ALA A 347 -12.01 -14.03 -8.90
N LYS A 348 -12.40 -14.98 -9.76
CA LYS A 348 -13.78 -15.03 -10.30
C LYS A 348 -14.80 -15.10 -9.16
N LYS A 349 -15.86 -14.30 -9.27
CA LYS A 349 -16.89 -14.12 -8.22
C LYS A 349 -17.38 -15.44 -7.64
N GLU A 350 -17.70 -16.39 -8.49
CA GLU A 350 -18.27 -17.69 -8.15
C GLU A 350 -17.27 -18.53 -7.34
N LYS A 351 -15.97 -18.49 -7.70
CA LYS A 351 -14.91 -19.22 -6.99
C LYS A 351 -14.62 -18.64 -5.62
N VAL A 352 -14.54 -17.31 -5.52
CA VAL A 352 -14.36 -16.62 -4.23
C VAL A 352 -15.54 -16.93 -3.30
N LYS A 353 -16.77 -16.79 -3.80
CA LYS A 353 -17.97 -17.12 -3.02
C LYS A 353 -18.00 -18.59 -2.61
N ALA A 354 -17.62 -19.51 -3.51
CA ALA A 354 -17.59 -20.94 -3.22
C ALA A 354 -16.60 -21.27 -2.08
N ARG A 355 -15.34 -20.83 -2.16
CA ARG A 355 -14.33 -21.15 -1.14
C ARG A 355 -14.63 -20.52 0.23
N ILE A 356 -15.12 -19.29 0.23
CA ILE A 356 -15.45 -18.59 1.49
C ILE A 356 -16.69 -19.22 2.13
N SER A 357 -17.74 -19.51 1.37
CA SER A 357 -18.96 -20.16 1.89
C SER A 357 -18.67 -21.57 2.39
N ALA A 358 -17.85 -22.34 1.67
CA ALA A 358 -17.42 -23.66 2.11
C ALA A 358 -16.66 -23.60 3.43
N SER A 359 -15.75 -22.64 3.59
CA SER A 359 -15.02 -22.45 4.84
C SER A 359 -15.94 -22.09 6.00
N ILE A 360 -16.86 -21.13 5.82
CA ILE A 360 -17.83 -20.75 6.85
C ILE A 360 -18.64 -21.97 7.31
N GLN A 361 -19.09 -22.82 6.37
CA GLN A 361 -19.84 -24.04 6.69
C GLN A 361 -18.99 -25.13 7.36
N ILE A 362 -17.71 -25.27 6.98
CA ILE A 362 -16.80 -26.25 7.58
C ILE A 362 -16.42 -25.85 9.02
N PHE A 363 -16.45 -24.55 9.32
CA PHE A 363 -16.05 -23.97 10.60
C PHE A 363 -17.22 -23.48 11.47
N SER A 364 -18.47 -23.61 11.02
CA SER A 364 -19.65 -23.70 11.89
C SER A 364 -19.71 -25.10 12.48
#